data_AF-A0A2W6RZX0-F1
#
_entry.id   AF-A0A2W6RZX0-F1
#
_cell.length_a   1.000
_cell.length_b   1.000
_cell.length_c   1.000
_cell.angle_alpha   90.00
_cell.angle_beta   90.00
_cell.angle_gamma   90.00
#
_symmetry.space_group_name_H-M   'P 1'
#
loop_
_entity.id
_entity.type
_entity.pdbx_description
1 polymer ?
#
loop_
_entity_poly.entity_id
_entity_poly.type
_entity_poly.pdbx_seq_one_letter_code
_entity_poly.pdbx_strand_id
1 'polypeptide(L)'
;GTSRNLENIDKIKTIDTVSISKIRVVQLKDGRKKMSAPPVVLNPNSFAHRGLLFIQSGTMGRYESRDLWNKNDIVDVYDTESSKYWGSFYVQRRGSKKMSQLLVTDQYLFVLAGKQITSYRIAQTLARNFKHGESRKPDQSRHNKQ
;
A
#
# COMPACT_ATOMS: atom_id res chain seq x y z
N GLY A 1 -21.01 -11.03 -20.88
CA GLY A 1 -20.79 -10.56 -19.52
C GLY A 1 -20.14 -11.67 -18.71
N THR A 2 -18.98 -11.42 -18.11
CA THR A 2 -18.24 -12.43 -17.33
C THR A 2 -17.96 -11.87 -15.94
N SER A 3 -18.76 -12.34 -14.98
CA SER A 3 -18.65 -12.00 -13.57
C SER A 3 -17.34 -12.54 -13.00
N ARG A 4 -16.38 -11.65 -12.69
CA ARG A 4 -15.22 -11.99 -11.85
C ARG A 4 -15.70 -12.09 -10.41
N ASN A 5 -15.92 -13.31 -9.94
CA ASN A 5 -16.13 -13.59 -8.52
C ASN A 5 -14.83 -13.26 -7.75
N LEU A 6 -14.93 -12.28 -6.83
CA LEU A 6 -13.88 -11.80 -5.93
C LEU A 6 -14.32 -12.20 -4.52
N GLU A 7 -13.68 -13.20 -3.93
CA GLU A 7 -14.24 -13.87 -2.74
C GLU A 7 -13.76 -13.30 -1.40
N ASN A 8 -12.76 -12.39 -1.36
CA ASN A 8 -12.32 -11.80 -0.09
C ASN A 8 -11.97 -10.31 -0.25
N ILE A 9 -12.61 -9.49 0.59
CA ILE A 9 -12.44 -8.04 0.64
C ILE A 9 -12.07 -7.65 2.07
N ASP A 10 -10.81 -7.31 2.29
CA ASP A 10 -10.32 -6.83 3.58
C ASP A 10 -10.43 -5.30 3.68
N LYS A 11 -10.78 -4.79 4.87
CA LYS A 11 -10.87 -3.35 5.17
C LYS A 11 -9.76 -2.96 6.14
N ILE A 12 -8.91 -2.02 5.74
CA ILE A 12 -7.79 -1.53 6.57
C ILE A 12 -8.18 -0.19 7.20
N LYS A 13 -7.96 -0.04 8.51
CA LYS A 13 -8.06 1.24 9.24
C LYS A 13 -6.68 1.88 9.32
N THR A 14 -6.55 3.13 8.87
CA THR A 14 -5.28 3.87 8.87
C THR A 14 -5.21 4.82 10.05
N ILE A 15 -4.00 5.17 10.45
CA ILE A 15 -3.74 6.17 11.51
C ILE A 15 -3.88 7.54 10.85
N ASP A 16 -4.90 8.30 11.28
CA ASP A 16 -5.24 9.68 10.89
C ASP A 16 -4.57 10.22 9.62
N THR A 17 -5.06 9.78 8.47
CA THR A 17 -4.63 10.28 7.16
C THR A 17 -5.88 10.77 6.44
N VAL A 18 -6.18 12.07 6.60
CA VAL A 18 -7.32 12.83 6.04
C VAL A 18 -8.47 11.98 5.45
N SER A 19 -9.47 11.77 6.31
CA SER A 19 -10.79 11.18 6.03
C SER A 19 -10.79 9.71 5.58
N ILE A 20 -11.11 8.88 6.58
CA ILE A 20 -11.46 7.45 6.60
C ILE A 20 -11.71 6.84 5.21
N SER A 21 -10.65 6.42 4.54
CA SER A 21 -10.75 5.64 3.32
C SER A 21 -10.77 4.14 3.71
N LYS A 22 -11.94 3.49 3.57
CA LYS A 22 -12.07 2.03 3.69
C LYS A 22 -11.40 1.40 2.47
N ILE A 23 -10.09 1.15 2.54
CA ILE A 23 -9.34 0.54 1.44
C ILE A 23 -9.74 -0.93 1.34
N ARG A 24 -10.31 -1.31 0.18
CA ARG A 24 -10.71 -2.68 -0.13
C ARG A 24 -9.64 -3.36 -0.97
N VAL A 25 -8.84 -4.23 -0.36
CA VAL A 25 -7.86 -5.06 -1.07
C VAL A 25 -8.52 -6.36 -1.48
N VAL A 26 -8.36 -6.77 -2.74
CA VAL A 26 -8.77 -8.08 -3.26
C VAL A 26 -7.55 -8.91 -3.61
N GLN A 27 -7.64 -10.20 -3.31
CA GLN A 27 -6.68 -11.18 -3.82
C GLN A 27 -7.16 -11.70 -5.17
N LEU A 28 -6.29 -11.61 -6.18
CA LEU A 28 -6.48 -12.21 -7.49
C LEU A 28 -6.17 -13.72 -7.41
N LYS A 29 -6.73 -14.49 -8.34
CA LYS A 29 -6.58 -15.96 -8.39
C LYS A 29 -5.13 -16.45 -8.50
N ASP A 30 -4.23 -15.59 -8.97
CA ASP A 30 -2.78 -15.85 -9.06
C ASP A 30 -2.01 -15.48 -7.78
N GLY A 31 -2.72 -15.20 -6.67
CA GLY A 31 -2.14 -14.84 -5.38
C GLY A 31 -1.74 -13.37 -5.26
N ARG A 32 -1.77 -12.58 -6.36
CA ARG A 32 -1.47 -11.14 -6.30
C ARG A 32 -2.58 -10.39 -5.60
N LYS A 33 -2.24 -9.50 -4.67
CA LYS A 33 -3.20 -8.60 -4.04
C LYS A 33 -3.27 -7.30 -4.83
N LYS A 34 -4.47 -6.86 -5.19
CA LYS A 34 -4.73 -5.60 -5.90
C LYS A 34 -5.82 -4.84 -5.16
N MET A 35 -5.83 -3.51 -5.26
CA MET A 35 -6.95 -2.73 -4.79
C MET A 35 -8.19 -3.00 -5.67
N SER A 36 -9.32 -3.33 -5.04
CA SER A 36 -10.57 -3.72 -5.74
C SER A 36 -11.38 -2.54 -6.25
N ALA A 37 -11.27 -1.40 -5.58
CA ALA A 37 -11.80 -0.10 -5.97
C ALA A 37 -10.99 0.99 -5.24
N PRO A 38 -10.72 2.14 -5.87
CA PRO A 38 -10.24 3.31 -5.15
C PRO A 38 -11.21 3.64 -4.00
N PRO A 39 -10.73 3.96 -2.79
CA PRO A 39 -11.60 4.39 -1.71
C PRO A 39 -12.41 5.63 -2.14
N VAL A 40 -13.69 5.67 -1.78
CA VAL A 40 -14.52 6.86 -2.00
C VAL A 40 -14.18 7.89 -0.92
N VAL A 41 -13.02 8.54 -1.05
CA VAL A 41 -12.68 9.87 -0.53
C VAL A 41 -11.51 10.39 -1.42
N LEU A 42 -11.59 11.63 -1.92
CA LEU A 42 -10.61 12.31 -2.79
C LEU A 42 -9.16 11.79 -2.65
N ASN A 43 -8.72 10.98 -3.62
CA ASN A 43 -7.41 10.33 -3.77
C ASN A 43 -6.28 10.77 -2.82
N PRO A 44 -6.04 10.07 -1.69
CA PRO A 44 -4.69 9.88 -1.22
C PRO A 44 -3.97 8.89 -2.15
N ASN A 45 -2.76 9.22 -2.60
CA ASN A 45 -1.94 8.30 -3.39
C ASN A 45 -1.66 7.04 -2.58
N SER A 46 -2.16 5.89 -3.05
CA SER A 46 -1.95 4.61 -2.38
C SER A 46 -1.67 3.49 -3.37
N PHE A 47 -0.91 2.50 -2.93
CA PHE A 47 -0.52 1.35 -3.74
C PHE A 47 -0.38 0.12 -2.86
N ALA A 48 -0.93 -1.03 -3.28
CA ALA A 48 -0.79 -2.30 -2.57
C ALA A 48 0.16 -3.20 -3.34
N HIS A 49 1.17 -3.76 -2.65
CA HIS A 49 2.15 -4.67 -3.24
C HIS A 49 2.59 -5.72 -2.23
N ARG A 50 2.57 -7.00 -2.64
CA ARG A 50 3.04 -8.16 -1.85
C ARG A 50 2.66 -8.12 -0.37
N GLY A 51 1.39 -7.89 -0.09
CA GLY A 51 0.88 -7.91 1.29
C GLY A 51 1.10 -6.63 2.09
N LEU A 52 1.74 -5.61 1.52
CA LEU A 52 1.88 -4.28 2.10
C LEU A 52 1.01 -3.25 1.36
N LEU A 53 0.58 -2.23 2.09
CA LEU A 53 -0.18 -1.10 1.58
C LEU A 53 0.58 0.19 1.89
N PHE A 54 0.92 0.91 0.84
CA PHE A 54 1.62 2.18 0.86
C PHE A 54 0.60 3.30 0.70
N ILE A 55 0.65 4.31 1.58
CA ILE A 55 -0.30 5.42 1.59
C ILE A 55 0.47 6.72 1.81
N GLN A 56 0.26 7.71 0.95
CA GLN A 56 0.78 9.05 1.20
C GLN A 56 0.11 9.67 2.42
N SER A 57 0.90 10.07 3.41
CA SER A 57 0.40 10.72 4.60
C SER A 57 -0.05 12.14 4.31
N GLY A 58 -1.27 12.50 4.74
CA GLY A 58 -1.81 13.85 4.65
C GLY A 58 -1.71 14.64 5.95
N THR A 59 -1.18 14.01 7.01
CA THR A 59 -1.02 14.60 8.35
C THR A 59 0.44 14.54 8.78
N MET A 60 0.86 15.58 9.49
CA MET A 60 2.19 15.66 10.07
C MET A 60 2.22 14.79 11.34
N GLY A 61 3.21 13.91 11.45
CA GLY A 61 3.41 13.10 12.65
C GLY A 61 3.66 13.97 13.88
N ARG A 62 3.26 13.49 15.08
CA ARG A 62 3.41 14.23 16.35
C ARG A 62 4.85 14.68 16.62
N TYR A 63 5.82 13.90 16.20
CA TYR A 63 7.26 14.15 16.41
C TYR A 63 7.98 14.60 15.13
N GLU A 64 7.23 14.93 14.08
CA GLU A 64 7.78 15.38 12.79
C GLU A 64 8.12 16.87 12.86
N SER A 65 9.32 17.26 12.40
CA SER A 65 9.65 18.68 12.31
C SER A 65 8.94 19.33 11.13
N ARG A 66 8.54 20.60 11.27
CA ARG A 66 7.84 21.31 10.21
C ARG A 66 8.68 21.43 8.94
N ASP A 67 10.00 21.57 9.10
CA ASP A 67 10.93 21.65 7.97
C ASP A 67 11.02 20.34 7.19
N LEU A 68 11.07 19.20 7.88
CA LEU A 68 11.04 17.89 7.24
C LEU A 68 9.69 17.65 6.54
N TRP A 69 8.58 18.00 7.17
CA TRP A 69 7.24 17.93 6.58
C TRP A 69 7.09 18.80 5.31
N ASN A 70 7.70 19.99 5.31
CA ASN A 70 7.64 20.89 4.16
C ASN A 70 8.51 20.39 2.99
N LYS A 71 9.63 19.71 3.29
CA LYS A 71 10.60 19.22 2.29
C LYS A 71 10.31 17.80 1.80
N ASN A 72 9.44 17.05 2.46
CA ASN A 72 9.18 15.65 2.14
C ASN A 72 7.68 15.36 2.01
N ASP A 73 7.35 14.36 1.19
CA ASP A 73 6.12 13.60 1.33
C ASP A 73 6.40 12.41 2.25
N ILE A 74 5.43 12.05 3.08
CA ILE A 74 5.54 10.86 3.94
C ILE A 74 4.72 9.74 3.31
N VAL A 75 5.27 8.53 3.33
CA VAL A 75 4.55 7.31 2.94
C VAL A 75 4.45 6.39 4.15
N ASP A 76 3.23 6.17 4.63
CA ASP A 76 2.91 5.17 5.63
C ASP A 76 2.75 3.80 4.98
N VAL A 77 3.20 2.77 5.69
CA VAL A 77 3.16 1.37 5.26
C VAL A 77 2.38 0.55 6.28
N TYR A 78 1.42 -0.23 5.79
CA TYR A 78 0.60 -1.13 6.59
C TYR A 78 0.70 -2.56 6.06
N ASP A 79 0.67 -3.54 6.96
CA ASP A 79 0.43 -4.93 6.58
C ASP A 79 -1.06 -5.13 6.25
N THR A 80 -1.34 -5.67 5.07
CA THR A 80 -2.72 -5.78 4.55
C THR A 80 -3.58 -6.82 5.24
N GLU A 81 -2.99 -7.80 5.93
CA GLU A 81 -3.75 -8.88 6.59
C GLU A 81 -4.08 -8.52 8.03
N SER A 82 -3.06 -8.09 8.77
CA SER A 82 -3.20 -7.68 10.16
C SER A 82 -3.71 -6.24 10.30
N SER A 83 -3.72 -5.45 9.22
CA SER A 83 -3.98 -4.00 9.24
C SER A 83 -3.05 -3.22 10.19
N LYS A 84 -1.92 -3.81 10.59
CA LYS A 84 -0.98 -3.19 11.52
C LYS A 84 -0.07 -2.20 10.79
N TYR A 85 0.23 -1.09 11.47
CA TYR A 85 1.23 -0.14 11.02
C TYR A 85 2.60 -0.79 11.04
N TRP A 86 3.27 -0.79 9.89
CA TRP A 86 4.63 -1.30 9.77
C TRP A 86 5.66 -0.19 10.01
N GLY A 87 5.39 1.01 9.49
CA GLY A 87 6.27 2.16 9.60
C GLY A 87 6.01 3.19 8.52
N SER A 88 6.87 4.21 8.45
CA SER A 88 6.83 5.23 7.41
C SER A 88 8.22 5.54 6.88
N PHE A 89 8.26 6.18 5.71
CA PHE A 89 9.49 6.74 5.15
C PHE A 89 9.22 8.04 4.41
N TYR A 90 10.26 8.84 4.28
CA TYR A 90 10.22 10.10 3.54
C TYR A 90 10.54 9.90 2.06
N VAL A 91 9.78 10.61 1.23
CA VAL A 91 10.08 10.86 -0.18
C VAL A 91 10.42 12.34 -0.30
N GLN A 92 11.71 12.63 -0.52
CA GLN A 92 12.17 14.01 -0.63
C GLN A 92 11.58 14.69 -1.86
N ARG A 93 11.00 15.88 -1.67
CA ARG A 93 10.49 16.70 -2.75
C ARG A 93 11.65 17.33 -3.50
N ARG A 94 11.64 17.22 -4.82
CA ARG A 94 12.55 17.98 -5.70
C ARG A 94 11.92 19.33 -5.98
N GLY A 95 12.29 20.32 -5.19
CA GLY A 95 11.69 21.66 -5.20
C GLY A 95 10.31 21.68 -4.53
N SER A 96 9.38 22.47 -5.07
CA SER A 96 8.04 22.67 -4.49
C SER A 96 7.00 21.63 -4.94
N LYS A 97 7.39 20.63 -5.73
CA LYS A 97 6.45 19.65 -6.31
C LYS A 97 6.22 18.50 -5.34
N LYS A 98 4.95 18.30 -4.97
CA LYS A 98 4.49 17.16 -4.18
C LYS A 98 4.38 15.92 -5.06
N MET A 99 4.57 14.75 -4.45
CA MET A 99 4.23 13.47 -5.03
C MET A 99 2.75 13.45 -5.44
N SER A 100 2.50 13.10 -6.70
CA SER A 100 1.17 12.99 -7.29
C SER A 100 0.75 11.55 -7.57
N GLN A 101 1.69 10.60 -7.66
CA GLN A 101 1.43 9.15 -7.74
C GLN A 101 2.62 8.35 -7.22
N LEU A 102 2.38 7.10 -6.80
CA LEU A 102 3.41 6.14 -6.44
C LEU A 102 3.10 4.74 -6.97
N LEU A 103 4.15 3.99 -7.32
CA LEU A 103 4.07 2.60 -7.75
C LEU A 103 5.19 1.81 -7.09
N VAL A 104 4.88 0.63 -6.56
CA VAL A 104 5.86 -0.23 -5.87
C VAL A 104 6.02 -1.55 -6.61
N THR A 105 7.25 -1.99 -6.71
CA THR A 105 7.66 -3.31 -7.22
C THR A 105 8.55 -3.99 -6.19
N ASP A 106 9.02 -5.19 -6.50
CA ASP A 106 9.92 -5.95 -5.60
C ASP A 106 11.25 -5.24 -5.35
N GLN A 107 11.68 -4.39 -6.30
CA GLN A 107 12.99 -3.77 -6.29
C GLN A 107 12.94 -2.25 -6.18
N TYR A 108 11.87 -1.63 -6.70
CA TYR A 108 11.78 -0.18 -6.84
C TYR A 108 10.44 0.39 -6.39
N LEU A 109 10.51 1.56 -5.78
CA LEU A 109 9.43 2.53 -5.66
C LEU A 109 9.62 3.58 -6.76
N PHE A 110 8.59 3.82 -7.56
CA PHE A 110 8.52 4.92 -8.51
C PHE A 110 7.59 5.99 -7.97
N VAL A 111 8.04 7.24 -8.04
CA VAL A 111 7.31 8.42 -7.59
C VAL A 111 7.16 9.37 -8.77
N LEU A 112 5.92 9.77 -9.07
CA LEU A 112 5.64 10.87 -10.00
C LEU A 112 5.47 12.16 -9.20
N ALA A 113 6.22 13.20 -9.57
CA ALA A 113 6.07 14.54 -9.03
C ALA A 113 6.23 15.58 -10.15
N GLY A 114 5.16 16.32 -10.44
CA GLY A 114 5.13 17.23 -11.59
C GLY A 114 5.37 16.47 -12.90
N LYS A 115 6.49 16.77 -13.58
CA LYS A 115 6.90 16.13 -14.85
C LYS A 115 8.07 15.14 -14.67
N GLN A 116 8.40 14.80 -13.43
CA GLN A 116 9.55 13.94 -13.12
C GLN A 116 9.06 12.62 -12.51
N ILE A 117 9.68 11.53 -12.96
CA ILE A 117 9.59 10.22 -12.31
C ILE A 117 10.92 9.98 -11.62
N THR A 118 10.88 9.67 -10.32
CA THR A 118 12.06 9.27 -9.54
C THR A 118 11.91 7.83 -9.10
N SER A 119 12.96 7.03 -9.31
CA SER A 119 13.04 5.64 -8.83
C SER A 119 13.90 5.56 -7.58
N TYR A 120 13.38 4.89 -6.54
CA TYR A 120 14.09 4.58 -5.31
C TYR A 120 14.21 3.06 -5.19
N ARG A 121 15.37 2.57 -4.76
CA ARG A 121 15.54 1.14 -4.46
C ARG A 121 14.84 0.83 -3.14
N ILE A 122 14.04 -0.25 -3.12
CA ILE A 122 13.40 -0.72 -1.90
C ILE A 122 14.48 -1.20 -0.92
N ALA A 123 14.39 -0.71 0.32
CA ALA A 123 15.27 -1.14 1.39
C ALA A 123 15.05 -2.64 1.71
N GLN A 124 16.13 -3.37 1.99
CA GLN A 124 16.05 -4.80 2.29
C GLN A 124 15.17 -5.11 3.52
N THR A 125 15.11 -4.19 4.49
CA THR A 125 14.21 -4.29 5.65
C THR A 125 12.75 -4.31 5.24
N LEU A 126 12.35 -3.44 4.31
CA LEU A 126 11.00 -3.42 3.76
C LEU A 126 10.73 -4.63 2.85
N ALA A 127 11.67 -4.95 1.94
CA ALA A 127 11.54 -6.08 1.02
C ALA A 127 11.35 -7.43 1.72
N ARG A 128 11.96 -7.63 2.90
CA ARG A 128 11.78 -8.84 3.72
C ARG A 128 10.35 -9.05 4.20
N ASN A 129 9.53 -8.01 4.24
CA ASN A 129 8.12 -8.08 4.63
C ASN A 129 7.20 -8.33 3.42
N PHE A 130 7.76 -8.41 2.20
CA PHE A 130 6.98 -8.77 1.03
C PHE A 130 6.56 -10.23 1.10
N LYS A 131 5.24 -10.43 1.14
CA LYS A 131 4.64 -11.75 1.08
C LYS A 131 4.87 -12.32 -0.32
N HIS A 132 5.53 -13.47 -0.35
CA HIS A 132 5.62 -14.25 -1.57
C HIS A 132 4.23 -14.85 -1.80
N GLY A 133 3.79 -14.92 -3.07
CA GLY A 133 2.53 -15.57 -3.39
C GLY A 133 2.66 -17.05 -3.07
N GLU A 134 2.35 -17.44 -1.84
CA GLU A 134 2.11 -18.84 -1.55
C GLU A 134 0.84 -19.20 -2.30
N SER A 135 0.99 -20.04 -3.33
CA SER A 135 -0.07 -20.98 -3.68
C SER A 135 -0.37 -21.76 -2.41
N ARG A 136 -1.34 -21.30 -1.61
CA ARG A 136 -1.93 -22.14 -0.57
C ARG A 136 -2.34 -23.42 -1.26
N LYS A 137 -1.64 -24.54 -1.01
CA LYS A 137 -2.17 -25.84 -1.37
C LYS A 137 -3.54 -25.92 -0.69
N PRO A 138 -4.62 -26.26 -1.41
CA PRO A 138 -5.92 -26.41 -0.78
C PRO A 138 -5.79 -27.39 0.37
N ASP A 139 -6.27 -26.98 1.53
CA ASP A 139 -6.37 -27.82 2.71
C ASP A 139 -7.25 -29.03 2.35
N GLN A 140 -6.62 -30.21 2.21
CA GLN A 140 -7.32 -31.46 1.92
C GLN A 140 -8.04 -32.04 3.16
N SER A 141 -8.12 -31.31 4.28
CA SER A 141 -8.81 -31.78 5.49
C SER A 141 -10.30 -31.45 5.54
N ARG A 142 -11.01 -31.53 4.41
CA ARG A 142 -12.48 -31.62 4.40
C ARG A 142 -12.93 -32.46 3.23
N HIS A 143 -12.84 -33.78 3.35
CA HIS A 143 -13.79 -34.77 2.81
C HIS A 143 -13.39 -36.13 3.38
N ASN A 144 -13.80 -36.40 4.61
CA ASN A 144 -14.08 -37.78 5.01
C ASN A 144 -15.25 -37.78 5.99
N LYS A 145 -16.45 -37.70 5.42
CA LYS A 145 -17.69 -38.22 6.01
C LYS A 145 -18.56 -38.67 4.85
N GLN A 146 -18.49 -39.96 4.55
CA GLN A 146 -19.62 -40.88 4.47
C GLN A 146 -19.09 -42.30 4.39
#